data_AF-A0A537UI36-F1
#
_entry.id   AF-A0A537UI36-F1
#
_cell.length_a   1.000
_cell.length_b   1.000
_cell.length_c   1.000
_cell.angle_alpha   90.00
_cell.angle_beta   90.00
_cell.angle_gamma   90.00
#
_symmetry.space_group_name_H-M   'P 1'
#
loop_
_entity.id
_entity.type
_entity.pdbx_description
1 polymer ?
#
loop_
_entity_poly.entity_id
_entity_poly.type
_entity_poly.pdbx_seq_one_letter_code
_entity_poly.pdbx_strand_id
1 'polypeptide(L)'
;FLVREPEALAQIGKLLPAGTVLITGAIRPPDTPPGTAVTRAYNSIYVIGHGGLVLSVYDKIHLVPFGEYLPLQDLLERLGLVQLTKVRGGFIPGERRHNQPAPGAPNFLPLICYEIIFPGDAVPRREHEGWLYRHVGRYLDWPSVAGNGSRPGWLLNVTNDGWFGASAGPYQHFQQARVRAIEEGLPLVRAANSGISAVVDPLGRIINSLPLGSEGVFDAPLPQPIAPTPYVRLGDGPLGAAVAIIFLWALRLRWRRRSR
;
A
#
# COMPACT_ATOMS: atom_id res chain seq x y z
N PHE A 1 -17.48 -13.51 1.05
CA PHE A 1 -16.00 -13.36 1.03
C PHE A 1 -15.47 -14.23 -0.11
N LEU A 2 -14.61 -13.72 -1.00
CA LEU A 2 -14.32 -14.38 -2.29
C LEU A 2 -13.93 -15.87 -2.17
N VAL A 3 -13.03 -16.22 -1.24
CA VAL A 3 -12.55 -17.60 -1.06
C VAL A 3 -13.56 -18.52 -0.35
N ARG A 4 -14.57 -17.96 0.34
CA ARG A 4 -15.66 -18.75 0.92
C ARG A 4 -16.78 -19.07 -0.07
N GLU A 5 -16.70 -18.52 -1.29
CA GLU A 5 -17.64 -18.72 -2.38
C GLU A 5 -16.94 -19.51 -3.52
N PRO A 6 -16.77 -20.83 -3.38
CA PRO A 6 -16.05 -21.64 -4.38
C PRO A 6 -16.68 -21.55 -5.78
N GLU A 7 -17.99 -21.34 -5.85
CA GLU A 7 -18.69 -21.11 -7.12
C GLU A 7 -18.25 -19.81 -7.82
N ALA A 8 -18.04 -18.73 -7.06
CA ALA A 8 -17.56 -17.46 -7.61
C ALA A 8 -16.14 -17.59 -8.16
N LEU A 9 -15.25 -18.29 -7.44
CA LEU A 9 -13.89 -18.57 -7.93
C LEU A 9 -13.90 -19.47 -9.18
N ALA A 10 -14.78 -20.48 -9.22
CA ALA A 10 -14.92 -21.33 -10.40
C ALA A 10 -15.46 -20.54 -11.61
N GLN A 11 -16.39 -19.61 -11.41
CA GLN A 11 -16.89 -18.72 -12.46
C GLN A 11 -15.78 -17.80 -12.99
N ILE A 12 -15.02 -17.16 -12.09
CA ILE A 12 -13.83 -16.37 -12.47
C ILE A 12 -12.87 -17.25 -13.28
N GLY A 13 -12.58 -18.46 -12.81
CA GLY A 13 -11.70 -19.40 -13.48
C GLY A 13 -12.15 -19.78 -14.90
N LYS A 14 -13.46 -19.89 -15.14
CA LYS A 14 -14.04 -20.15 -16.47
C LYS A 14 -13.97 -18.95 -17.40
N LEU A 15 -14.05 -17.74 -16.85
CA LEU A 15 -14.01 -16.49 -17.61
C LEU A 15 -12.58 -16.06 -17.97
N LEU A 16 -11.57 -16.50 -17.21
CA LEU A 16 -10.18 -16.17 -17.47
C LEU A 16 -9.61 -17.00 -18.63
N PRO A 17 -9.13 -16.36 -19.71
CA PRO A 17 -8.42 -17.05 -20.77
C PRO A 17 -7.18 -17.81 -20.25
N ALA A 18 -6.77 -18.83 -20.98
CA ALA A 18 -5.54 -19.56 -20.67
C ALA A 18 -4.33 -18.60 -20.68
N GLY A 19 -3.52 -18.65 -19.63
CA GLY A 19 -2.36 -17.76 -19.46
C GLY A 19 -2.67 -16.37 -18.89
N THR A 20 -3.94 -16.04 -18.62
CA THR A 20 -4.32 -14.77 -17.97
C THR A 20 -4.34 -14.90 -16.46
N VAL A 21 -3.88 -13.85 -15.78
CA VAL A 21 -3.92 -13.70 -14.33
C VAL A 21 -4.80 -12.50 -13.98
N LEU A 22 -5.74 -12.70 -13.07
CA LEU A 22 -6.54 -11.64 -12.47
C LEU A 22 -5.92 -11.20 -11.16
N ILE A 23 -5.66 -9.90 -11.01
CA ILE A 23 -5.27 -9.30 -9.74
C ILE A 23 -6.42 -8.42 -9.27
N THR A 24 -6.98 -8.69 -8.10
CA THR A 24 -8.15 -7.96 -7.61
C THR A 24 -8.13 -7.76 -6.10
N GLY A 25 -8.69 -6.64 -5.64
CA GLY A 25 -8.94 -6.39 -4.23
C GLY A 25 -10.21 -7.12 -3.76
N ALA A 26 -10.18 -7.70 -2.56
CA ALA A 26 -11.36 -8.23 -1.89
C ALA A 26 -11.17 -8.29 -0.37
N ILE A 27 -12.29 -8.27 0.36
CA ILE A 27 -12.27 -8.50 1.81
C ILE A 27 -12.02 -10.00 2.06
N ARG A 28 -11.10 -10.32 2.98
CA ARG A 28 -10.77 -11.69 3.40
C ARG A 28 -11.13 -11.92 4.87
N PRO A 29 -11.85 -12.99 5.22
CA PRO A 29 -12.11 -13.33 6.60
C PRO A 29 -10.86 -14.00 7.21
N PRO A 30 -10.64 -13.90 8.52
CA PRO A 30 -9.64 -14.73 9.20
C PRO A 30 -10.00 -16.22 9.11
N ASP A 31 -8.98 -17.05 9.29
CA ASP A 31 -9.12 -18.49 9.37
C ASP A 31 -9.73 -18.85 10.74
N THR A 32 -11.06 -18.93 10.76
CA THR A 32 -11.84 -19.30 11.94
C THR A 32 -12.59 -20.61 11.71
N PRO A 33 -12.87 -21.40 12.77
CA PRO A 33 -13.66 -22.61 12.65
C PRO A 33 -15.01 -22.35 11.97
N PRO A 34 -15.55 -23.33 11.20
CA PRO A 34 -16.88 -23.23 10.60
C PRO A 34 -17.95 -22.85 11.63
N GLY A 35 -18.86 -21.94 11.26
CA GLY A 35 -19.91 -21.44 12.17
C GLY A 35 -19.49 -20.29 13.08
N THR A 36 -18.21 -19.92 13.13
CA THR A 36 -17.77 -18.73 13.87
C THR A 36 -18.17 -17.46 13.14
N ALA A 37 -18.89 -16.57 13.83
CA ALA A 37 -19.24 -15.26 13.29
C ALA A 37 -17.97 -14.44 12.97
N VAL A 38 -17.87 -13.93 11.75
CA VAL A 38 -16.75 -13.08 11.34
C VAL A 38 -17.01 -11.66 11.79
N THR A 39 -16.30 -11.23 12.83
CA THR A 39 -16.37 -9.85 13.36
C THR A 39 -15.27 -8.95 12.82
N ARG A 40 -14.16 -9.51 12.33
CA ARG A 40 -13.03 -8.77 11.78
C ARG A 40 -12.60 -9.39 10.46
N ALA A 41 -11.97 -8.60 9.60
CA ALA A 41 -11.53 -9.05 8.28
C ALA A 41 -10.22 -8.36 7.86
N TYR A 42 -9.55 -8.90 6.85
CA TYR A 42 -8.44 -8.27 6.17
C TYR A 42 -8.94 -7.56 4.90
N ASN A 43 -8.24 -6.48 4.55
CA ASN A 43 -8.35 -5.84 3.25
C ASN A 43 -7.22 -6.41 2.38
N SER A 44 -7.56 -7.16 1.33
CA SER A 44 -6.59 -8.02 0.66
C SER A 44 -6.56 -7.83 -0.85
N ILE A 45 -5.41 -8.11 -1.47
CA ILE A 45 -5.25 -8.31 -2.91
C ILE A 45 -5.06 -9.80 -3.16
N TYR A 46 -5.80 -10.34 -4.13
CA TYR A 46 -5.69 -11.70 -4.61
C TYR A 46 -5.05 -11.73 -5.99
N VAL A 47 -4.14 -12.68 -6.19
CA VAL A 47 -3.65 -13.07 -7.53
C VAL A 47 -4.29 -14.40 -7.89
N ILE A 48 -5.11 -14.41 -8.95
CA ILE A 48 -5.92 -15.54 -9.38
C ILE A 48 -5.48 -15.95 -10.77
N GLY A 49 -5.02 -17.19 -10.91
CA GLY A 49 -4.61 -17.78 -12.18
C GLY A 49 -5.72 -18.57 -12.87
N HIS A 50 -5.30 -19.36 -13.86
CA HIS A 50 -6.20 -20.23 -14.62
C HIS A 50 -6.97 -21.20 -13.71
N GLY A 51 -8.24 -21.47 -14.06
CA GLY A 51 -9.11 -22.36 -13.29
C GLY A 51 -9.58 -21.80 -11.94
N GLY A 52 -9.30 -20.53 -11.64
CA GLY A 52 -9.71 -19.88 -10.38
C GLY A 52 -8.74 -20.15 -9.22
N LEU A 53 -7.55 -20.68 -9.51
CA LEU A 53 -6.53 -20.96 -8.50
C LEU A 53 -5.99 -19.64 -7.92
N VAL A 54 -6.11 -19.46 -6.60
CA VAL A 54 -5.46 -18.37 -5.89
C VAL A 54 -3.97 -18.67 -5.79
N LEU A 55 -3.15 -17.91 -6.50
CA LEU A 55 -1.69 -18.05 -6.54
C LEU A 55 -1.02 -17.37 -5.35
N SER A 56 -1.57 -16.22 -4.93
CA SER A 56 -1.07 -15.49 -3.77
C SER A 56 -2.11 -14.52 -3.21
N VAL A 57 -1.90 -14.13 -1.96
CA VAL A 57 -2.74 -13.16 -1.24
C VAL A 57 -1.84 -12.20 -0.47
N TYR A 58 -2.14 -10.92 -0.57
CA TYR A 58 -1.51 -9.86 0.24
C TYR A 58 -2.58 -9.19 1.10
N ASP A 59 -2.30 -9.00 2.38
CA ASP A 59 -3.16 -8.25 3.30
C ASP A 59 -2.57 -6.89 3.62
N LYS A 60 -3.42 -5.88 3.65
CA LYS A 60 -3.06 -4.49 3.96
C LYS A 60 -2.42 -4.39 5.34
N ILE A 61 -1.28 -3.73 5.41
CA ILE A 61 -0.49 -3.55 6.63
C ILE A 61 -0.82 -2.20 7.28
N HIS A 62 -0.86 -1.11 6.50
CA HIS A 62 -1.25 0.20 7.04
C HIS A 62 -2.74 0.42 7.00
N LEU A 63 -3.36 0.28 8.16
CA LEU A 63 -4.76 0.60 8.33
C LEU A 63 -4.96 2.11 8.47
N VAL A 64 -6.08 2.60 7.94
CA VAL A 64 -6.47 4.01 8.04
C VAL A 64 -7.16 4.25 9.39
N PRO A 65 -6.68 5.19 10.23
CA PRO A 65 -7.35 5.56 11.48
C PRO A 65 -8.79 6.02 11.24
N PHE A 66 -9.70 5.70 12.16
CA PHE A 66 -11.15 6.01 12.15
C PHE A 66 -11.97 5.38 11.01
N GLY A 67 -11.33 5.00 9.91
CA GLY A 67 -11.92 4.21 8.83
C GLY A 67 -11.80 2.72 9.08
N GLU A 68 -10.57 2.20 9.11
CA GLU A 68 -10.28 0.75 9.17
C GLU A 68 -10.02 0.25 10.60
N TYR A 69 -9.66 1.12 11.54
CA TYR A 69 -9.61 0.84 12.98
C TYR A 69 -9.94 2.09 13.81
N LEU A 70 -10.21 1.93 15.11
CA LEU A 70 -10.41 3.04 16.05
C LEU A 70 -9.20 3.19 16.98
N PRO A 71 -8.44 4.30 16.93
CA PRO A 71 -7.37 4.55 17.90
C PRO A 71 -7.91 4.61 19.32
N LEU A 72 -7.22 4.03 20.31
CA LEU A 72 -7.69 3.98 21.70
C LEU A 72 -9.15 3.49 21.82
N GLN A 73 -9.49 2.42 21.08
CA GLN A 73 -10.86 1.92 20.92
C GLN A 73 -11.66 1.88 22.22
N ASP A 74 -11.12 1.26 23.28
CA ASP A 74 -11.79 1.15 24.58
C ASP A 74 -12.16 2.50 25.20
N LEU A 75 -11.33 3.53 25.01
CA LEU A 75 -11.57 4.87 25.54
C LEU A 75 -12.62 5.60 24.68
N LEU A 76 -12.48 5.55 23.35
CA LEU A 76 -13.36 6.27 22.44
C LEU A 76 -14.77 5.66 22.37
N GLU A 77 -14.89 4.33 22.46
CA GLU A 77 -16.19 3.66 22.56
C GLU A 77 -16.91 4.01 23.87
N ARG A 78 -16.17 4.12 24.99
CA ARG A 78 -16.74 4.60 26.27
C ARG A 78 -17.23 6.05 26.18
N LEU A 79 -16.65 6.85 25.29
CA LEU A 79 -17.08 8.22 24.99
C LEU A 79 -18.17 8.29 23.91
N GLY A 80 -18.65 7.16 23.40
CA GLY A 80 -19.75 7.08 22.44
C GLY A 80 -19.35 7.22 20.96
N LEU A 81 -18.05 7.19 20.64
CA LEU A 81 -17.58 7.22 19.25
C LEU A 81 -17.57 5.82 18.66
N VAL A 82 -18.16 5.68 17.47
CA VAL A 82 -18.19 4.42 16.69
C VAL A 82 -17.39 4.57 15.40
N GLN A 83 -16.81 3.46 14.94
CA GLN A 83 -16.05 3.40 13.70
C GLN A 83 -16.92 3.73 12.47
N LEU A 84 -16.36 4.46 11.49
CA LEU A 84 -17.11 4.97 10.34
C LEU A 84 -17.43 3.92 9.27
N THR A 85 -16.93 2.67 9.40
CA THR A 85 -17.12 1.61 8.40
C THR A 85 -18.11 0.54 8.85
N LYS A 86 -18.74 -0.12 7.87
CA LYS A 86 -19.79 -1.15 8.08
C LYS A 86 -19.25 -2.49 8.66
N VAL A 87 -17.94 -2.65 8.83
CA VAL A 87 -17.34 -3.86 9.42
C VAL A 87 -17.24 -3.68 10.94
N ARG A 88 -18.19 -4.27 11.65
CA ARG A 88 -18.33 -4.17 13.11
C ARG A 88 -17.19 -4.93 13.81
N GLY A 89 -16.11 -4.23 14.17
CA GLY A 89 -14.89 -4.81 14.76
C GLY A 89 -13.58 -4.40 14.06
N GLY A 90 -13.68 -3.70 12.93
CA GLY A 90 -12.54 -3.16 12.19
C GLY A 90 -11.75 -4.20 11.38
N PHE A 91 -10.66 -3.74 10.76
CA PHE A 91 -9.77 -4.58 9.97
C PHE A 91 -8.64 -5.18 10.81
N ILE A 92 -8.06 -6.26 10.32
CA ILE A 92 -6.85 -6.89 10.86
C ILE A 92 -5.68 -6.45 9.97
N PRO A 93 -4.58 -5.92 10.53
CA PRO A 93 -3.40 -5.59 9.73
C PRO A 93 -2.69 -6.87 9.28
N GLY A 94 -2.13 -6.84 8.08
CA GLY A 94 -1.20 -7.84 7.57
C GLY A 94 0.17 -7.77 8.26
N GLU A 95 0.97 -8.83 8.12
CA GLU A 95 2.23 -8.95 8.86
C GLU A 95 3.46 -8.47 8.07
N ARG A 96 3.54 -8.77 6.77
CA ARG A 96 4.73 -8.55 5.95
C ARG A 96 4.39 -8.17 4.52
N ARG A 97 5.14 -7.22 3.97
CA ARG A 97 5.03 -6.85 2.54
C ARG A 97 6.14 -7.52 1.76
N HIS A 98 5.75 -8.34 0.79
CA HIS A 98 6.66 -9.08 -0.06
C HIS A 98 6.15 -9.09 -1.48
N ASN A 99 7.07 -9.28 -2.42
CA ASN A 99 6.75 -9.36 -3.83
C ASN A 99 5.77 -10.51 -4.09
N GLN A 100 4.75 -10.25 -4.87
CA GLN A 100 3.74 -11.22 -5.31
C GLN A 100 4.09 -11.73 -6.71
N PRO A 101 3.83 -13.01 -6.99
CA PRO A 101 4.01 -13.56 -8.32
C PRO A 101 3.02 -12.93 -9.31
N ALA A 102 3.49 -12.67 -10.52
CA ALA A 102 2.62 -12.36 -11.66
C ALA A 102 3.07 -13.19 -12.87
N PRO A 103 2.56 -14.42 -13.05
CA PRO A 103 2.89 -15.25 -14.19
C PRO A 103 2.82 -14.47 -15.51
N GLY A 104 3.91 -14.51 -16.30
CA GLY A 104 4.04 -13.73 -17.55
C GLY A 104 4.62 -12.32 -17.39
N ALA A 105 4.90 -11.87 -16.16
CA ALA A 105 5.52 -10.58 -15.84
C ALA A 105 6.53 -10.72 -14.68
N PRO A 106 7.37 -9.70 -14.44
CA PRO A 106 8.15 -9.63 -13.21
C PRO A 106 7.24 -9.62 -11.96
N ASN A 107 7.74 -10.13 -10.84
CA ASN A 107 7.03 -10.05 -9.57
C ASN A 107 6.80 -8.58 -9.17
N PHE A 108 5.66 -8.33 -8.52
CA PHE A 108 5.21 -6.97 -8.20
C PHE A 108 5.08 -6.75 -6.70
N LEU A 109 5.13 -5.49 -6.29
CA LEU A 109 4.87 -5.14 -4.90
C LEU A 109 3.44 -4.60 -4.74
N PRO A 110 2.60 -5.24 -3.92
CA PRO A 110 1.22 -4.82 -3.69
C PRO A 110 1.17 -3.68 -2.66
N LEU A 111 0.36 -2.65 -2.96
CA LEU A 111 0.08 -1.51 -2.10
C LEU A 111 -1.43 -1.22 -2.13
N ILE A 112 -2.08 -1.23 -0.99
CA ILE A 112 -3.51 -0.95 -0.89
C ILE A 112 -3.72 0.48 -0.40
N CYS A 113 -4.41 1.29 -1.21
CA CYS A 113 -4.80 2.66 -0.87
C CYS A 113 -3.58 3.49 -0.41
N TYR A 114 -3.65 4.11 0.78
CA TYR A 114 -2.62 4.97 1.36
C TYR A 114 -1.27 4.29 1.62
N GLU A 115 -1.12 2.97 1.49
CA GLU A 115 0.19 2.34 1.70
C GLU A 115 1.28 2.92 0.79
N ILE A 116 0.90 3.40 -0.40
CA ILE A 116 1.83 4.01 -1.34
C ILE A 116 2.35 5.38 -0.87
N ILE A 117 1.67 6.09 0.03
CA ILE A 117 2.08 7.44 0.43
C ILE A 117 3.21 7.46 1.46
N PHE A 118 3.61 6.31 2.01
CA PHE A 118 4.69 6.19 3.00
C PHE A 118 5.98 5.74 2.33
N PRO A 119 6.96 6.63 2.05
CA PRO A 119 8.11 6.31 1.18
C PRO A 119 8.92 5.10 1.66
N GLY A 120 9.42 5.17 2.89
CA GLY A 120 10.30 4.14 3.46
C GLY A 120 9.61 2.80 3.72
N ASP A 121 8.28 2.79 3.80
CA ASP A 121 7.52 1.56 3.99
C ASP A 121 7.00 0.99 2.67
N ALA A 122 6.67 1.84 1.68
CA ALA A 122 6.06 1.42 0.43
C ALA A 122 6.90 0.33 -0.24
N VAL A 123 8.22 0.49 -0.28
CA VAL A 123 9.17 -0.55 -0.71
C VAL A 123 10.11 -0.88 0.45
N PRO A 124 9.78 -1.89 1.29
CA PRO A 124 10.56 -2.19 2.46
C PRO A 124 11.93 -2.77 2.08
N ARG A 125 12.99 -2.16 2.59
CA ARG A 125 14.39 -2.50 2.27
C ARG A 125 15.07 -3.39 3.30
N ARG A 126 14.39 -3.68 4.41
CA ARG A 126 14.94 -4.46 5.53
C ARG A 126 14.04 -5.64 5.85
N GLU A 127 14.69 -6.77 6.14
CA GLU A 127 14.04 -7.98 6.67
C GLU A 127 13.54 -7.81 8.10
N HIS A 128 14.10 -6.82 8.81
CA HIS A 128 13.82 -6.57 10.22
C HIS A 128 13.52 -5.10 10.49
N GLU A 129 12.60 -4.91 11.42
CA GLU A 129 12.21 -3.64 12.00
C GLU A 129 13.42 -2.88 12.57
N GLY A 130 13.52 -1.58 12.26
CA GLY A 130 14.59 -0.71 12.76
C GLY A 130 14.52 -0.47 14.27
N TRP A 131 15.66 -0.19 14.91
CA TRP A 131 15.75 0.01 16.37
C TRP A 131 14.76 1.04 16.92
N LEU A 132 14.59 2.17 16.22
CA LEU A 132 13.69 3.25 16.64
C LEU A 132 12.22 2.82 16.62
N TYR A 133 11.81 2.04 15.60
CA TYR A 133 10.48 1.44 15.60
C TYR A 133 10.32 0.45 16.75
N ARG A 134 11.30 -0.46 16.91
CA ARG A 134 11.24 -1.53 17.90
C ARG A 134 11.05 -1.03 19.33
N HIS A 135 11.61 0.14 19.67
CA HIS A 135 11.60 0.66 21.04
C HIS A 135 10.66 1.85 21.26
N VAL A 136 10.32 2.61 20.22
CA VAL A 136 9.52 3.83 20.35
C VAL A 136 8.35 3.84 19.37
N GLY A 137 8.59 3.52 18.10
CA GLY A 137 7.59 3.58 17.04
C GLY A 137 6.43 2.56 17.18
N ARG A 138 6.68 1.38 17.77
CA ARG A 138 5.65 0.36 18.05
C ARG A 138 4.48 0.90 18.88
N TYR A 139 4.73 1.89 19.74
CA TYR A 139 3.71 2.47 20.63
C TYR A 139 2.98 3.67 20.01
N LEU A 140 3.36 4.08 18.80
CA LEU A 140 2.84 5.27 18.11
C LEU A 140 2.20 4.94 16.75
N ASP A 141 1.88 3.66 16.48
CA ASP A 141 1.41 3.18 15.16
C ASP A 141 2.33 3.59 13.99
N TRP A 142 3.60 3.90 14.31
CA TRP A 142 4.62 4.18 13.32
C TRP A 142 4.89 2.90 12.56
N PRO A 143 5.14 2.85 11.25
CA PRO A 143 5.42 1.57 10.65
C PRO A 143 6.89 1.29 10.43
N SER A 144 7.25 0.01 10.53
CA SER A 144 8.43 -0.53 9.88
C SER A 144 8.02 -1.83 9.24
N VAL A 145 7.47 -1.71 8.03
CA VAL A 145 7.03 -2.88 7.27
C VAL A 145 8.24 -3.77 7.01
N ALA A 146 8.24 -4.99 7.55
CA ALA A 146 9.26 -5.99 7.23
C ALA A 146 8.98 -6.56 5.83
N GLY A 147 10.04 -6.66 5.02
CA GLY A 147 9.96 -7.25 3.68
C GLY A 147 11.17 -8.11 3.35
N ASN A 148 11.10 -8.88 2.27
CA ASN A 148 12.14 -9.83 1.90
C ASN A 148 13.37 -9.22 1.19
N GLY A 149 13.44 -7.88 1.09
CA GLY A 149 14.56 -7.14 0.48
C GLY A 149 14.75 -7.30 -1.03
N SER A 150 13.98 -8.16 -1.71
CA SER A 150 14.09 -8.36 -3.15
C SER A 150 13.43 -7.20 -3.91
N ARG A 151 14.17 -6.56 -4.83
CA ARG A 151 13.63 -5.45 -5.61
C ARG A 151 12.50 -5.94 -6.54
N PRO A 152 11.29 -5.35 -6.47
CA PRO A 152 10.20 -5.72 -7.37
C PRO A 152 10.48 -5.25 -8.79
N GLY A 153 9.79 -5.85 -9.77
CA GLY A 153 9.82 -5.35 -11.14
C GLY A 153 8.88 -4.16 -11.39
N TRP A 154 7.82 -4.03 -10.59
CA TRP A 154 6.83 -2.97 -10.66
C TRP A 154 5.99 -2.86 -9.38
N LEU A 155 5.28 -1.74 -9.23
CA LEU A 155 4.40 -1.42 -8.10
C LEU A 155 2.94 -1.55 -8.54
N LEU A 156 2.13 -2.25 -7.75
CA LEU A 156 0.68 -2.27 -7.93
C LEU A 156 0.02 -1.46 -6.81
N ASN A 157 -0.81 -0.49 -7.17
CA ASN A 157 -1.63 0.22 -6.22
C ASN A 157 -3.13 0.02 -6.50
N VAL A 158 -3.81 -0.74 -5.64
CA VAL A 158 -5.26 -0.92 -5.68
C VAL A 158 -5.91 -0.01 -4.64
N THR A 159 -6.81 0.87 -5.06
CA THR A 159 -7.35 1.92 -4.20
C THR A 159 -8.82 2.22 -4.46
N ASN A 160 -9.49 2.79 -3.46
CA ASN A 160 -10.83 3.34 -3.59
C ASN A 160 -10.79 4.78 -3.08
N ASP A 161 -10.65 5.75 -3.98
CA ASP A 161 -10.61 7.16 -3.64
C ASP A 161 -12.01 7.80 -3.51
N GLY A 162 -13.09 7.00 -3.58
CA GLY A 162 -14.47 7.51 -3.53
C GLY A 162 -14.80 8.28 -2.25
N TRP A 163 -14.11 7.99 -1.15
CA TRP A 163 -14.24 8.70 0.13
C TRP A 163 -13.84 10.18 0.07
N PHE A 164 -13.00 10.57 -0.89
CA PHE A 164 -12.63 11.97 -1.08
C PHE A 164 -13.61 12.76 -1.95
N GLY A 165 -14.48 12.08 -2.71
CA GLY A 165 -15.35 12.70 -3.70
C GLY A 165 -14.58 13.47 -4.79
N ALA A 166 -15.28 14.37 -5.47
CA ALA A 166 -14.71 15.27 -6.47
C ALA A 166 -13.96 16.43 -5.80
N SER A 167 -12.80 16.14 -5.21
CA SER A 167 -11.95 17.10 -4.50
C SER A 167 -10.49 17.03 -4.96
N ALA A 168 -9.60 17.79 -4.31
CA ALA A 168 -8.16 17.70 -4.55
C ALA A 168 -7.53 16.38 -4.03
N GLY A 169 -8.21 15.66 -3.15
CA GLY A 169 -7.70 14.46 -2.47
C GLY A 169 -7.21 13.36 -3.43
N PRO A 170 -8.03 12.90 -4.40
CA PRO A 170 -7.61 11.85 -5.34
C PRO A 170 -6.42 12.27 -6.20
N TYR A 171 -6.36 13.55 -6.59
CA TYR A 171 -5.23 14.08 -7.37
C TYR A 171 -3.94 14.11 -6.53
N GLN A 172 -4.01 14.59 -5.28
CA GLN A 172 -2.86 14.59 -4.38
C GLN A 172 -2.37 13.16 -4.08
N HIS A 173 -3.29 12.23 -3.84
CA HIS A 173 -2.98 10.82 -3.63
C HIS A 173 -2.29 10.23 -4.86
N PHE A 174 -2.81 10.48 -6.07
CA PHE A 174 -2.18 10.01 -7.31
C PHE A 174 -0.80 10.63 -7.55
N GLN A 175 -0.61 11.92 -7.25
CA GLN A 175 0.70 12.57 -7.35
C GLN A 175 1.73 11.91 -6.42
N GLN A 176 1.37 11.62 -5.17
CA GLN A 176 2.27 10.92 -4.25
C GLN A 176 2.60 9.50 -4.73
N ALA A 177 1.63 8.81 -5.34
CA ALA A 177 1.88 7.51 -5.97
C ALA A 177 2.90 7.59 -7.11
N ARG A 178 2.81 8.61 -7.97
CA ARG A 178 3.78 8.87 -9.04
C ARG A 178 5.18 9.15 -8.50
N VAL A 179 5.29 9.88 -7.39
CA VAL A 179 6.59 10.14 -6.74
C VAL A 179 7.26 8.82 -6.31
N ARG A 180 6.52 7.82 -5.81
CA ARG A 180 7.10 6.51 -5.50
C ARG A 180 7.67 5.79 -6.71
N ALA A 181 7.00 5.88 -7.87
CA ALA A 181 7.52 5.31 -9.11
C ALA A 181 8.89 5.91 -9.48
N ILE A 182 9.03 7.23 -9.30
CA ILE A 182 10.28 7.97 -9.53
C ILE A 182 11.36 7.59 -8.51
N GLU A 183 11.02 7.62 -7.22
CA GLU A 183 11.93 7.34 -6.12
C GLU A 183 12.54 5.94 -6.23
N GLU A 184 11.74 4.95 -6.59
CA GLU A 184 12.16 3.55 -6.65
C GLU A 184 12.70 3.15 -8.03
N GLY A 185 12.49 4.00 -9.03
CA GLY A 185 12.83 3.70 -10.43
C GLY A 185 12.05 2.48 -10.93
N LEU A 186 10.78 2.38 -10.54
CA LEU A 186 9.88 1.27 -10.86
C LEU A 186 8.62 1.78 -11.54
N PRO A 187 8.06 1.04 -12.50
CA PRO A 187 6.75 1.36 -13.06
C PRO A 187 5.66 1.17 -12.01
N LEU A 188 4.58 1.94 -12.14
CA LEU A 188 3.41 1.88 -11.28
C LEU A 188 2.18 1.57 -12.13
N VAL A 189 1.44 0.54 -11.72
CA VAL A 189 0.07 0.28 -12.18
C VAL A 189 -0.87 0.63 -11.04
N ARG A 190 -1.76 1.60 -11.27
CA ARG A 190 -2.77 2.03 -10.31
C ARG A 190 -4.16 1.69 -10.83
N ALA A 191 -4.89 0.90 -10.06
CA ALA A 191 -6.30 0.57 -10.29
C ALA A 191 -7.14 1.21 -9.17
N ALA A 192 -7.90 2.24 -9.54
CA ALA A 192 -8.77 2.98 -8.64
C ALA A 192 -10.24 2.79 -9.01
N ASN A 193 -11.11 2.63 -8.01
CA ASN A 193 -12.55 2.46 -8.24
C ASN A 193 -13.21 3.69 -8.89
N SER A 194 -13.39 4.78 -8.13
CA SER A 194 -13.86 6.08 -8.66
C SER A 194 -12.74 7.12 -8.75
N GLY A 195 -11.52 6.71 -8.41
CA GLY A 195 -10.30 7.52 -8.43
C GLY A 195 -9.66 7.57 -9.82
N ILE A 196 -8.43 8.09 -9.87
CA ILE A 196 -7.62 8.07 -11.09
C ILE A 196 -6.93 6.71 -11.22
N SER A 197 -7.21 6.00 -12.30
CA SER A 197 -6.51 4.76 -12.69
C SER A 197 -5.46 5.09 -13.75
N ALA A 198 -4.25 4.55 -13.64
CA ALA A 198 -3.17 4.89 -14.56
C ALA A 198 -2.04 3.85 -14.59
N VAL A 199 -1.34 3.80 -15.72
CA VAL A 199 -0.02 3.18 -15.82
C VAL A 199 1.02 4.29 -15.94
N VAL A 200 2.05 4.23 -15.11
CA VAL A 200 3.08 5.27 -14.96
C VAL A 200 4.46 4.61 -15.11
N ASP A 201 5.34 5.24 -15.88
CA ASP A 201 6.71 4.77 -16.06
C ASP A 201 7.61 5.09 -14.84
N PRO A 202 8.84 4.53 -14.77
CA PRO A 202 9.78 4.82 -13.69
C PRO A 202 10.25 6.27 -13.56
N LEU A 203 9.93 7.13 -14.53
CA LEU A 203 10.24 8.57 -14.51
C LEU A 203 9.01 9.40 -14.13
N GLY A 204 7.92 8.73 -13.72
CA GLY A 204 6.67 9.36 -13.30
C GLY A 204 5.78 9.81 -14.46
N ARG A 205 6.09 9.48 -15.71
CA ARG A 205 5.28 9.87 -16.88
C ARG A 205 4.06 8.95 -16.98
N ILE A 206 2.90 9.53 -17.26
CA ILE A 206 1.66 8.77 -17.44
C ILE A 206 1.68 8.18 -18.85
N ILE A 207 1.61 6.85 -18.93
CA ILE A 207 1.54 6.11 -20.19
C ILE A 207 0.11 6.03 -20.69
N ASN A 208 -0.82 5.70 -19.78
CA ASN A 208 -2.26 5.68 -20.05
C ASN A 208 -3.02 5.90 -18.73
N SER A 209 -4.24 6.43 -18.79
CA SER A 209 -5.04 6.71 -17.60
C SER A 209 -6.53 6.85 -17.88
N LEU A 210 -7.34 6.52 -16.88
CA LEU A 210 -8.73 6.93 -16.77
C LEU A 210 -8.86 8.07 -15.76
N PRO A 211 -9.59 9.15 -16.10
CA PRO A 211 -9.79 10.27 -15.21
C PRO A 211 -10.69 9.92 -14.01
N LEU A 212 -10.76 10.86 -13.06
CA LEU A 212 -11.62 10.74 -11.89
C LEU A 212 -13.09 10.57 -12.28
N GLY A 213 -13.78 9.60 -11.68
CA GLY A 213 -15.21 9.41 -11.85
C GLY A 213 -15.65 8.84 -13.22
N SER A 214 -14.73 8.38 -14.05
CA SER A 214 -15.07 7.67 -15.30
C SER A 214 -15.09 6.16 -15.10
N GLU A 215 -16.10 5.49 -15.66
CA GLU A 215 -16.10 4.04 -15.83
C GLU A 215 -15.39 3.68 -17.13
N GLY A 216 -14.51 2.69 -17.10
CA GLY A 216 -13.80 2.24 -18.28
C GLY A 216 -12.75 1.18 -17.99
N VAL A 217 -12.16 0.67 -19.06
CA VAL A 217 -11.00 -0.22 -19.05
C VAL A 217 -10.01 0.28 -20.08
N PHE A 218 -8.72 0.06 -19.86
CA PHE A 218 -7.71 0.30 -20.86
C PHE A 218 -6.60 -0.73 -20.76
N ASP A 219 -6.03 -1.04 -21.91
CA ASP A 219 -4.82 -1.85 -22.02
C ASP A 219 -3.61 -0.93 -22.13
N ALA A 220 -2.51 -1.33 -21.50
CA ALA A 220 -1.23 -0.65 -21.62
C ALA A 220 -0.08 -1.65 -21.46
N PRO A 221 1.02 -1.48 -22.20
CA PRO A 221 2.22 -2.26 -21.96
C PRO A 221 2.77 -1.94 -20.57
N LEU A 222 3.26 -2.96 -19.86
CA LEU A 222 3.98 -2.76 -18.60
C LEU A 222 5.37 -2.15 -18.91
N PRO A 223 5.67 -0.92 -18.45
CA PRO A 223 6.99 -0.34 -18.67
C PRO A 223 8.07 -1.15 -17.94
N GLN A 224 9.32 -1.00 -18.38
CA GLN A 224 10.46 -1.66 -17.74
C GLN A 224 11.01 -0.82 -16.59
N PRO A 225 11.45 -1.42 -15.47
CA PRO A 225 12.13 -0.70 -14.40
C PRO A 225 13.50 -0.17 -14.86
N ILE A 226 13.94 0.94 -14.27
CA ILE A 226 15.30 1.45 -14.47
C ILE A 226 16.24 0.90 -13.39
N ALA A 227 17.53 1.20 -13.49
CA ALA A 227 18.50 0.85 -12.45
C ALA A 227 18.12 1.49 -11.09
N PRO A 228 18.46 0.87 -9.94
CA PRO A 228 18.20 1.44 -8.62
C PRO A 228 18.71 2.88 -8.50
N THR A 229 17.79 3.78 -8.16
CA THR A 229 18.05 5.22 -8.05
C THR A 229 18.98 5.54 -6.87
N PRO A 230 19.52 6.77 -6.77
CA PRO A 230 20.23 7.21 -5.58
C PRO A 230 19.37 7.09 -4.30
N TYR A 231 18.06 7.35 -4.41
CA TYR A 231 17.15 7.18 -3.29
C TYR A 231 17.08 5.72 -2.85
N VAL A 232 16.99 4.76 -3.79
CA VAL A 232 17.03 3.31 -3.48
C VAL A 232 18.30 2.91 -2.72
N ARG A 233 19.44 3.52 -3.04
CA ARG A 233 20.73 3.18 -2.43
C ARG A 233 20.96 3.84 -1.07
N LEU A 234 20.54 5.10 -0.93
CA LEU A 234 20.89 5.94 0.24
C LEU A 234 19.75 6.09 1.24
N GLY A 235 18.50 5.91 0.80
CA GLY A 235 17.30 6.18 1.59
C GLY A 235 17.26 7.62 2.10
N ASP A 236 16.65 7.82 3.27
CA ASP A 236 16.51 9.13 3.90
C ASP A 236 17.78 9.60 4.66
N GLY A 237 18.83 8.79 4.69
CA GLY A 237 20.07 9.03 5.44
C GLY A 237 20.73 10.39 5.13
N PRO A 238 20.96 10.76 3.86
CA PRO A 238 21.54 12.05 3.51
C PRO A 238 20.71 13.25 3.99
N LEU A 239 19.37 13.15 3.92
CA LEU A 239 18.48 14.19 4.41
C LEU A 239 18.55 14.29 5.94
N GLY A 240 18.52 13.17 6.64
CA GLY A 240 18.67 13.13 8.10
C GLY A 240 19.98 13.77 8.57
N ALA A 241 21.09 13.50 7.88
CA ALA A 241 22.38 14.11 8.17
C ALA A 241 22.36 15.63 7.95
N ALA A 242 21.78 16.11 6.84
CA ALA A 242 21.66 17.54 6.57
C ALA A 242 20.83 18.27 7.64
N VAL A 243 19.69 17.70 8.06
CA VAL A 243 18.85 18.25 9.13
C VAL A 243 19.61 18.32 10.46
N ALA A 244 20.34 17.27 10.82
CA ALA A 244 21.14 17.25 12.04
C ALA A 244 22.24 18.32 12.03
N ILE A 245 22.93 18.50 10.91
CA ILE A 245 23.96 19.54 10.75
C ILE A 245 23.36 20.94 10.94
N ILE A 246 22.24 21.22 10.28
CA ILE A 246 21.54 22.52 10.38
C ILE A 246 21.10 22.77 11.84
N PHE A 247 20.55 21.75 12.50
CA PHE A 247 20.10 21.85 13.89
C PHE A 247 21.25 22.14 14.85
N LEU A 248 22.37 21.41 14.75
CA LEU A 248 23.56 21.63 15.56
C LEU A 248 24.17 23.01 15.31
N TRP A 249 24.15 23.48 14.06
CA TRP A 249 24.61 24.82 13.71
C TRP A 249 23.75 25.91 14.35
N ALA A 250 22.42 25.77 14.31
CA ALA A 250 21.48 26.68 14.96
C ALA A 250 21.67 26.72 16.49
N LEU A 251 21.87 25.57 17.13
CA LEU A 251 22.18 25.49 18.56
C LEU A 251 23.48 26.22 18.91
N ARG A 252 24.53 26.02 18.11
CA ARG A 252 25.82 26.72 18.28
C ARG A 252 25.66 28.23 18.17
N LEU A 253 24.90 28.73 17.20
CA LEU A 253 24.64 30.17 17.05
C LEU A 253 23.86 30.73 18.24
N ARG A 254 22.86 30.01 18.74
CA ARG A 254 22.07 30.42 19.91
C ARG A 254 22.92 30.48 21.18
N TRP A 255 23.81 29.51 21.37
CA TRP A 255 24.70 29.48 22.54
C TRP A 255 25.68 30.66 22.53
N ARG A 256 26.29 30.96 21.37
CA ARG A 256 27.20 32.11 21.21
C ARG A 256 26.52 33.48 21.43
N ARG A 257 25.21 33.59 21.18
CA ARG A 257 24.43 34.80 21.45
C ARG A 257 24.03 34.96 22.93
N ARG A 258 23.99 33.87 23.71
CA ARG A 258 23.72 33.91 25.15
C ARG A 258 24.98 34.14 25.99
N SER A 259 26.15 33.82 25.45
CA SER A 259 27.45 34.03 26.08
C SER A 259 28.08 35.39 25.73
N ARG A 260 27.36 36.26 25.02
CA ARG A 260 27.69 37.66 24.75
C ARG A 260 26.64 38.51 25.43
#